data_AF-A0A2A4NQ90-F1
#
_entry.id   AF-A0A2A4NQ90-F1
#
_cell.length_a   1.000
_cell.length_b   1.000
_cell.length_c   1.000
_cell.angle_alpha   90.00
_cell.angle_beta   90.00
_cell.angle_gamma   90.00
#
_symmetry.space_group_name_H-M   'P 1'
#
loop_
_entity.id
_entity.type
_entity.pdbx_description
1 polymer ?
#
loop_
_entity_poly.entity_id
_entity_poly.type
_entity_poly.pdbx_seq_one_letter_code
_entity_poly.pdbx_strand_id
1 'polypeptide(L)'
;MIRIVTTTKTYLDIEKCINSVERLNELVIVTTENPIKSTDKIIRITDGFMLSDIEWNDTEPPYLFPKLPFTETNLLALVFYKLGNYQKAITYVSEHEELFQHLLITVNLLYGYVITHQQLQFLRTSSIHNLAIVYNVGITDPRTDKALVRKTYEEALLSAKTNSLKLFSIKHYVTFLLDNSLFTEAEVLLRSVQ
;
A
#
# COMPACT_ATOMS: atom_id res chain seq x y z
N MET A 1 -14.48 5.23 -6.41
CA MET A 1 -14.62 6.39 -5.50
C MET A 1 -13.73 6.15 -4.28
N ILE A 2 -13.40 7.18 -3.50
CA ILE A 2 -12.65 6.98 -2.23
C ILE A 2 -13.63 7.13 -1.07
N ARG A 3 -13.51 6.26 -0.08
CA ARG A 3 -14.30 6.32 1.15
C ARG A 3 -13.39 6.46 2.35
N ILE A 4 -13.60 7.50 3.14
CA ILE A 4 -12.93 7.71 4.42
C ILE A 4 -13.88 7.28 5.54
N VAL A 5 -13.52 6.20 6.24
CA VAL A 5 -14.29 5.69 7.39
C VAL A 5 -13.66 6.21 8.67
N THR A 6 -14.46 6.86 9.53
CA THR A 6 -13.93 7.52 10.72
C THR A 6 -14.90 7.50 11.91
N THR A 7 -14.51 8.11 13.02
CA THR A 7 -15.38 8.32 14.19
C THR A 7 -16.09 9.67 14.11
N THR A 8 -17.18 9.83 14.86
CA THR A 8 -17.90 11.11 14.97
C THR A 8 -17.01 12.26 15.44
N LYS A 9 -15.96 11.98 16.23
CA LYS A 9 -15.04 13.00 16.76
C LYS A 9 -14.17 13.64 15.67
N THR A 10 -13.73 12.84 14.71
CA THR A 10 -12.77 13.23 13.67
C THR A 10 -13.45 13.58 12.34
N TYR A 11 -14.76 13.34 12.23
CA TYR A 11 -15.55 13.54 11.02
C TYR A 11 -15.43 14.97 10.47
N LEU A 12 -15.67 15.99 11.31
CA LEU A 12 -15.66 17.39 10.89
C LEU A 12 -14.26 17.87 10.45
N ASP A 13 -13.21 17.40 11.11
CA ASP A 13 -11.83 17.74 10.74
C ASP A 13 -11.49 17.19 9.36
N ILE A 14 -11.91 15.96 9.07
CA ILE A 14 -11.72 15.32 7.75
C ILE A 14 -12.53 16.04 6.68
N GLU A 15 -13.80 16.35 6.92
CA GLU A 15 -14.61 17.12 5.96
C GLU A 15 -14.00 18.49 5.67
N LYS A 16 -13.48 19.17 6.70
CA LYS A 16 -12.78 20.45 6.52
C LYS A 16 -11.55 20.29 5.63
N CYS A 17 -10.75 19.22 5.82
CA CYS A 17 -9.61 18.93 4.95
C CYS A 17 -10.05 18.63 3.50
N ILE A 18 -11.10 17.83 3.31
CA ILE A 18 -11.59 17.50 1.96
C ILE A 18 -12.16 18.74 1.26
N ASN A 19 -12.89 19.59 1.98
CA ASN A 19 -13.45 20.83 1.45
C ASN A 19 -12.40 21.96 1.29
N SER A 20 -11.17 21.80 1.80
CA SER A 20 -10.08 22.75 1.57
C SER A 20 -9.56 22.69 0.12
N VAL A 21 -9.88 21.61 -0.61
CA VAL A 21 -9.54 21.45 -2.02
C VAL A 21 -10.80 21.47 -2.87
N GLU A 22 -10.82 22.38 -3.86
CA GLU A 22 -11.93 22.55 -4.78
C GLU A 22 -12.39 21.22 -5.39
N ARG A 23 -13.69 20.93 -5.21
CA ARG A 23 -14.41 19.76 -5.75
C ARG A 23 -13.90 18.39 -5.33
N LEU A 24 -12.98 18.29 -4.36
CA LEU A 24 -12.49 17.00 -3.88
C LEU A 24 -13.59 16.18 -3.19
N ASN A 25 -14.57 16.87 -2.58
CA ASN A 25 -15.78 16.30 -2.00
C ASN A 25 -16.69 15.57 -3.01
N GLU A 26 -16.51 15.77 -4.33
CA GLU A 26 -17.22 15.01 -5.36
C GLU A 26 -16.64 13.59 -5.55
N LEU A 27 -15.37 13.38 -5.13
CA LEU A 27 -14.63 12.13 -5.35
C LEU A 27 -14.42 11.32 -4.07
N VAL A 28 -14.64 11.95 -2.91
CA VAL A 28 -14.36 11.41 -1.59
C VAL A 28 -15.62 11.46 -0.72
N ILE A 29 -16.01 10.32 -0.18
CA ILE A 29 -17.11 10.21 0.78
C ILE A 29 -16.53 10.01 2.17
N VAL A 30 -16.90 10.86 3.13
CA VAL A 30 -16.60 10.68 4.56
C VAL A 30 -17.79 10.00 5.23
N THR A 31 -17.56 8.97 6.02
CA THR A 31 -18.62 8.23 6.71
C THR A 31 -18.17 7.69 8.05
N THR A 32 -19.12 7.46 8.96
CA THR A 32 -18.90 6.76 10.23
C THR A 32 -19.25 5.28 10.16
N GLU A 33 -19.86 4.84 9.06
CA GLU A 33 -20.33 3.48 8.88
C GLU A 33 -19.28 2.64 8.14
N ASN A 34 -19.07 1.41 8.64
CA ASN A 34 -18.24 0.45 7.92
C ASN A 34 -19.00 -0.05 6.69
N PRO A 35 -18.46 0.12 5.47
CA PRO A 35 -19.11 -0.40 4.28
C PRO A 35 -19.13 -1.94 4.32
N ILE A 36 -20.32 -2.51 4.11
CA ILE A 36 -20.54 -3.97 4.19
C ILE A 36 -19.96 -4.68 2.95
N LYS A 37 -20.02 -4.02 1.78
CA LYS A 37 -19.36 -4.41 0.52
C LYS A 37 -19.10 -3.15 -0.28
N SER A 38 -17.85 -2.83 -0.56
CA SER A 38 -17.52 -1.72 -1.45
C SER A 38 -16.33 -2.06 -2.32
N THR A 39 -16.41 -1.65 -3.59
CA THR A 39 -15.27 -1.57 -4.52
C THR A 39 -14.51 -0.25 -4.36
N ASP A 40 -14.92 0.60 -3.42
CA ASP A 40 -14.24 1.85 -3.10
C ASP A 40 -12.86 1.57 -2.50
N LYS A 41 -11.94 2.49 -2.77
CA LYS A 41 -10.67 2.56 -2.03
C LYS A 41 -10.96 3.13 -0.63
N ILE A 42 -10.67 2.36 0.42
CA ILE A 42 -11.00 2.72 1.79
C ILE A 42 -9.77 3.26 2.53
N ILE A 43 -9.94 4.41 3.19
CA ILE A 43 -9.00 4.96 4.18
C ILE A 43 -9.73 4.99 5.52
N ARG A 44 -9.16 4.41 6.56
CA ARG A 44 -9.71 4.39 7.92
C ARG A 44 -8.97 5.37 8.79
N ILE A 45 -9.69 6.26 9.47
CA ILE A 45 -9.11 7.26 10.38
C ILE A 45 -9.71 7.11 11.76
N THR A 46 -8.91 6.59 12.70
CA THR A 46 -9.32 6.31 14.09
C THR A 46 -8.15 6.59 15.03
N ASP A 47 -8.44 7.14 16.21
CA ASP A 47 -7.46 7.42 17.27
C ASP A 47 -6.26 8.27 16.82
N GLY A 48 -6.49 9.22 15.90
CA GLY A 48 -5.44 10.11 15.39
C GLY A 48 -4.49 9.46 14.37
N PHE A 49 -4.85 8.28 13.84
CA PHE A 49 -4.08 7.59 12.81
C PHE A 49 -4.93 7.22 11.61
N MET A 50 -4.26 7.11 10.47
CA MET A 50 -4.82 6.69 9.20
C MET A 50 -4.25 5.33 8.79
N LEU A 51 -5.11 4.52 8.20
CA LEU A 51 -4.74 3.24 7.60
C LEU A 51 -5.44 3.11 6.25
N SER A 52 -4.69 2.85 5.19
CA SER A 52 -5.27 2.41 3.92
C SER A 52 -5.62 0.93 4.04
N ASP A 53 -6.82 0.56 3.60
CA ASP A 53 -7.15 -0.86 3.44
C ASP A 53 -6.27 -1.49 2.36
N ILE A 54 -6.12 -2.82 2.45
CA ILE A 54 -5.40 -3.65 1.48
C ILE A 54 -6.19 -3.66 0.18
N GLU A 55 -5.51 -3.40 -0.95
CA GLU A 55 -6.15 -3.44 -2.26
C GLU A 55 -6.07 -4.84 -2.87
N TRP A 56 -7.19 -5.56 -2.82
CA TRP A 56 -7.27 -6.96 -3.25
C TRP A 56 -7.56 -7.13 -4.74
N ASN A 57 -8.03 -6.10 -5.44
CA ASN A 57 -8.55 -6.21 -6.81
C ASN A 57 -7.51 -5.85 -7.89
N ASP A 58 -6.23 -5.77 -7.53
CA ASP A 58 -5.10 -5.52 -8.45
C ASP A 58 -5.26 -4.23 -9.29
N THR A 59 -5.92 -3.21 -8.72
CA THR A 59 -6.13 -1.90 -9.37
C THR A 59 -4.96 -0.92 -9.17
N GLU A 60 -4.01 -1.28 -8.31
CA GLU A 60 -2.77 -0.56 -8.04
C GLU A 60 -1.68 -1.58 -7.68
N PRO A 61 -0.39 -1.19 -7.65
CA PRO A 61 0.67 -2.10 -7.23
C PRO A 61 0.33 -2.68 -5.86
N PRO A 62 0.63 -3.96 -5.61
CA PRO A 62 0.27 -4.63 -4.36
C PRO A 62 1.14 -4.14 -3.19
N TYR A 63 1.01 -2.88 -2.83
CA TYR A 63 1.88 -2.16 -1.93
C TYR A 63 1.11 -1.73 -0.69
N LEU A 64 1.68 -2.00 0.48
CA LEU A 64 1.07 -1.71 1.76
C LEU A 64 1.60 -0.38 2.31
N PHE A 65 0.71 0.60 2.47
CA PHE A 65 1.04 1.81 3.22
C PHE A 65 1.05 1.52 4.72
N PRO A 66 1.99 2.11 5.48
CA PRO A 66 2.03 1.94 6.93
C PRO A 66 0.85 2.66 7.59
N LYS A 67 0.68 2.41 8.89
CA LYS A 67 -0.20 3.24 9.73
C LYS A 67 0.45 4.62 9.89
N LEU A 68 -0.25 5.67 9.51
CA LEU A 68 0.28 7.03 9.46
C LEU A 68 -0.44 7.92 10.48
N PRO A 69 0.21 8.96 11.04
CA PRO A 69 -0.49 9.95 11.84
C PRO A 69 -1.48 10.72 10.96
N PHE A 70 -2.67 11.00 11.50
CA PHE A 70 -3.66 11.84 10.84
C PHE A 70 -3.21 13.29 10.87
N THR A 71 -2.89 13.81 9.69
CA THR A 71 -2.65 15.23 9.42
C THR A 71 -3.34 15.58 8.09
N GLU A 72 -3.63 16.87 7.88
CA GLU A 72 -4.18 17.33 6.60
C GLU A 72 -3.26 16.96 5.43
N THR A 73 -1.96 17.15 5.58
CA THR A 73 -0.95 16.83 4.55
C THR A 73 -0.93 15.36 4.20
N ASN A 74 -0.87 14.47 5.20
CA ASN A 74 -0.84 13.03 4.95
C ASN A 74 -2.17 12.55 4.33
N LEU A 75 -3.31 13.10 4.79
CA LEU A 75 -4.61 12.73 4.26
C LEU A 75 -4.71 13.11 2.78
N LEU A 76 -4.39 14.36 2.44
CA LEU A 76 -4.48 14.85 1.07
C LEU A 76 -3.48 14.11 0.15
N ALA A 77 -2.26 13.86 0.62
CA ALA A 77 -1.27 13.07 -0.12
C ALA A 77 -1.81 11.67 -0.46
N LEU A 78 -2.35 10.95 0.53
CA LEU A 78 -2.88 9.60 0.32
C LEU A 78 -4.14 9.60 -0.55
N VAL A 79 -5.03 10.57 -0.39
CA VAL A 79 -6.22 10.72 -1.23
C VAL A 79 -5.82 10.96 -2.69
N PHE A 80 -4.93 11.90 -2.97
CA PHE A 80 -4.48 12.16 -4.35
C PHE A 80 -3.77 10.96 -4.96
N TYR A 81 -2.97 10.22 -4.18
CA TYR A 81 -2.39 8.96 -4.62
C TYR A 81 -3.47 7.95 -5.03
N LYS A 82 -4.49 7.75 -4.19
CA LYS A 82 -5.58 6.80 -4.45
C LYS A 82 -6.43 7.22 -5.65
N LEU A 83 -6.53 8.52 -5.95
CA LEU A 83 -7.15 9.08 -7.17
C LEU A 83 -6.28 8.94 -8.43
N GLY A 84 -5.03 8.48 -8.30
CA GLY A 84 -4.09 8.38 -9.42
C GLY A 84 -3.37 9.70 -9.76
N ASN A 85 -3.54 10.75 -8.96
CA ASN A 85 -2.84 12.02 -9.13
C ASN A 85 -1.54 12.03 -8.31
N TYR A 86 -0.56 11.26 -8.77
CA TYR A 86 0.69 11.04 -8.03
C TYR A 86 1.55 12.30 -7.90
N GLN A 87 1.57 13.16 -8.92
CA GLN A 87 2.31 14.42 -8.87
C GLN A 87 1.77 15.29 -7.73
N LYS A 88 0.44 15.47 -7.66
CA LYS A 88 -0.17 16.26 -6.60
C LYS A 88 0.01 15.60 -5.23
N ALA A 89 -0.09 14.28 -5.15
CA ALA A 89 0.14 13.54 -3.90
C ALA A 89 1.51 13.86 -3.27
N ILE A 90 2.57 13.84 -4.08
CA ILE A 90 3.94 14.09 -3.62
C ILE A 90 4.13 15.54 -3.15
N THR A 91 3.41 16.52 -3.72
CA THR A 91 3.54 17.93 -3.29
C THR A 91 3.03 18.23 -1.88
N TYR A 92 2.23 17.34 -1.29
CA TYR A 92 1.68 17.52 0.07
C TYR A 92 2.63 17.06 1.19
N VAL A 93 3.67 16.30 0.86
CA VAL A 93 4.59 15.71 1.84
C VAL A 93 6.03 16.10 1.53
N SER A 94 6.82 16.34 2.59
CA SER A 94 8.25 16.63 2.46
C SER A 94 9.04 15.35 2.18
N GLU A 95 10.18 15.47 1.49
CA GLU A 95 11.08 14.35 1.16
C GLU A 95 11.59 13.58 2.37
N HIS A 96 11.60 14.23 3.54
CA HIS A 96 12.03 13.67 4.82
C HIS A 96 10.94 12.86 5.54
N GLU A 97 9.69 12.93 5.08
CA GLU A 97 8.58 12.20 5.68
C GLU A 97 8.51 10.76 5.13
N GLU A 98 8.15 9.82 6.00
CA GLU A 98 8.03 8.40 5.64
C GLU A 98 7.05 8.18 4.47
N LEU A 99 5.93 8.91 4.46
CA LEU A 99 4.92 8.81 3.41
C LEU A 99 5.49 9.18 2.04
N PHE A 100 6.37 10.18 1.95
CA PHE A 100 7.00 10.55 0.68
C PHE A 100 7.78 9.37 0.08
N GLN A 101 8.57 8.66 0.90
CA GLN A 101 9.33 7.51 0.43
C GLN A 101 8.41 6.39 -0.06
N HIS A 102 7.30 6.13 0.64
CA HIS A 102 6.31 5.17 0.17
C HIS A 102 5.66 5.58 -1.16
N LEU A 103 5.27 6.85 -1.30
CA LEU A 103 4.67 7.38 -2.54
C LEU A 103 5.66 7.30 -3.72
N LEU A 104 6.92 7.66 -3.49
CA LEU A 104 7.93 7.63 -4.55
C LEU A 104 8.21 6.20 -5.02
N ILE A 105 8.26 5.24 -4.10
CA ILE A 105 8.45 3.82 -4.44
C ILE A 105 7.27 3.29 -5.26
N THR A 106 6.03 3.60 -4.88
CA THR A 106 4.85 3.14 -5.65
C THR A 106 4.79 3.77 -7.03
N VAL A 107 5.17 5.04 -7.17
CA VAL A 107 5.30 5.71 -8.48
C VAL A 107 6.38 5.04 -9.33
N ASN A 108 7.54 4.72 -8.74
CA ASN A 108 8.60 4.02 -9.45
C ASN A 108 8.16 2.62 -9.91
N LEU A 109 7.39 1.89 -9.09
CA LEU A 109 6.79 0.62 -9.47
C LEU A 109 5.80 0.77 -10.64
N LEU A 110 4.94 1.79 -10.62
CA LEU A 110 3.94 2.04 -11.65
C LEU A 110 4.53 2.38 -13.02
N TYR A 111 5.56 3.22 -13.04
CA TYR A 111 6.15 3.72 -14.28
C TYR A 111 7.41 2.96 -14.71
N GLY A 112 7.83 1.95 -13.94
CA GLY A 112 9.04 1.17 -14.24
C GLY A 112 10.31 2.00 -14.09
N TYR A 113 10.37 2.90 -13.10
CA TYR A 113 11.62 3.57 -12.74
C TYR A 113 12.47 2.71 -11.81
N VAL A 114 13.79 2.94 -11.85
CA VAL A 114 14.73 2.22 -11.00
C VAL A 114 14.47 2.53 -9.53
N ILE A 115 14.33 1.48 -8.72
CA ILE A 115 14.26 1.55 -7.27
C ILE A 115 15.68 1.64 -6.73
N THR A 116 15.97 2.72 -6.02
CA THR A 116 17.32 3.02 -5.54
C THR A 116 17.72 2.13 -4.37
N HIS A 117 19.03 2.01 -4.11
CA HIS A 117 19.52 1.29 -2.94
C HIS A 117 18.97 1.87 -1.62
N GLN A 118 18.81 3.20 -1.53
CA GLN A 118 18.23 3.85 -0.36
C GLN A 118 16.76 3.44 -0.14
N GLN A 119 15.97 3.35 -1.21
CA GLN A 119 14.58 2.87 -1.15
C GLN A 119 14.51 1.40 -0.72
N LEU A 120 15.42 0.56 -1.19
CA LEU A 120 15.52 -0.83 -0.74
C LEU A 120 15.84 -0.92 0.76
N GLN A 121 16.79 -0.13 1.26
CA GLN A 121 17.13 -0.08 2.69
C GLN A 121 15.96 0.42 3.53
N PHE A 122 15.25 1.45 3.06
CA PHE A 122 14.03 1.93 3.69
C PHE A 122 13.01 0.80 3.86
N LEU A 123 12.70 0.07 2.80
CA LEU A 123 11.73 -1.04 2.83
C LEU A 123 12.15 -2.20 3.74
N ARG A 124 13.46 -2.52 3.83
CA ARG A 124 13.96 -3.54 4.77
C ARG A 124 13.57 -3.23 6.22
N THR A 125 13.42 -1.95 6.56
CA THR A 125 13.04 -1.52 7.90
C THR A 125 11.54 -1.25 8.06
N SER A 126 10.86 -0.81 7.01
CA SER A 126 9.45 -0.39 7.09
C SER A 126 8.45 -1.49 6.68
N SER A 127 8.75 -2.32 5.67
CA SER A 127 7.83 -3.36 5.19
C SER A 127 8.54 -4.44 4.35
N ILE A 128 8.71 -5.63 4.93
CA ILE A 128 9.28 -6.80 4.24
C ILE A 128 8.37 -7.27 3.09
N HIS A 129 7.05 -7.13 3.23
CA HIS A 129 6.12 -7.41 2.12
C HIS A 129 6.42 -6.51 0.92
N ASN A 130 6.50 -5.20 1.13
CA ASN A 130 6.76 -4.25 0.06
C ASN A 130 8.14 -4.47 -0.57
N LEU A 131 9.13 -4.88 0.23
CA LEU A 131 10.44 -5.28 -0.27
C LEU A 131 10.34 -6.49 -1.21
N ALA A 132 9.55 -7.51 -0.84
CA ALA A 132 9.33 -8.68 -1.68
C ALA A 132 8.67 -8.30 -3.02
N ILE A 133 7.67 -7.40 -2.98
CA ILE A 133 7.02 -6.86 -4.19
C ILE A 133 8.03 -6.13 -5.08
N VAL A 134 8.84 -5.24 -4.51
CA VAL A 134 9.86 -4.50 -5.25
C VAL A 134 10.87 -5.43 -5.90
N TYR A 135 11.32 -6.47 -5.20
CA TYR A 135 12.22 -7.47 -5.78
C TYR A 135 11.58 -8.32 -6.86
N ASN A 136 10.28 -8.59 -6.75
CA ASN A 136 9.57 -9.40 -7.72
C ASN A 136 9.29 -8.64 -9.02
N VAL A 137 8.70 -7.46 -8.93
CA VAL A 137 8.16 -6.73 -10.11
C VAL A 137 8.82 -5.38 -10.38
N GLY A 138 9.61 -4.86 -9.44
CA GLY A 138 10.30 -3.57 -9.59
C GLY A 138 11.59 -3.68 -10.41
N ILE A 139 12.05 -2.54 -10.94
CA ILE A 139 13.36 -2.43 -11.58
C ILE A 139 14.40 -2.11 -10.52
N THR A 140 15.34 -3.03 -10.31
CA THR A 140 16.45 -2.89 -9.36
C THR A 140 17.79 -2.96 -10.11
N ASP A 141 18.81 -2.29 -9.57
CA ASP A 141 20.18 -2.35 -10.06
C ASP A 141 21.16 -2.69 -8.92
N PRO A 142 21.80 -3.88 -8.92
CA PRO A 142 21.63 -4.95 -9.90
C PRO A 142 20.24 -5.59 -9.83
N ARG A 143 19.80 -6.22 -10.92
CA ARG A 143 18.52 -6.92 -10.97
C ARG A 143 18.50 -8.05 -9.94
N THR A 144 17.45 -8.08 -9.13
CA THR A 144 17.27 -9.12 -8.12
C THR A 144 17.11 -10.52 -8.73
N ASP A 145 17.80 -11.50 -8.14
CA ASP A 145 17.67 -12.89 -8.51
C ASP A 145 16.44 -13.56 -7.84
N LYS A 146 15.98 -14.66 -8.45
CA LYS A 146 14.78 -15.38 -8.02
C LYS A 146 14.88 -15.95 -6.59
N ALA A 147 16.07 -16.32 -6.14
CA ALA A 147 16.26 -16.90 -4.80
C ALA A 147 16.08 -15.81 -3.74
N LEU A 148 16.56 -14.60 -3.99
CA LEU A 148 16.32 -13.46 -3.10
C LEU A 148 14.84 -13.07 -3.07
N VAL A 149 14.13 -13.06 -4.20
CA VAL A 149 12.67 -12.82 -4.22
C VAL A 149 11.95 -13.82 -3.32
N ARG A 150 12.23 -15.12 -3.53
CA ARG A 150 11.65 -16.22 -2.77
C ARG A 150 11.87 -16.07 -1.26
N LYS A 151 13.13 -15.88 -0.86
CA LYS A 151 13.52 -15.69 0.54
C LYS A 151 12.79 -14.50 1.16
N THR A 152 12.66 -13.40 0.42
CA THR A 152 12.01 -12.18 0.93
C THR A 152 10.50 -12.40 1.14
N TYR A 153 9.83 -13.15 0.27
CA TYR A 153 8.44 -13.55 0.51
C TYR A 153 8.29 -14.44 1.73
N GLU A 154 9.17 -15.43 1.90
CA GLU A 154 9.18 -16.30 3.09
C GLU A 154 9.36 -15.49 4.39
N GLU A 155 10.26 -14.50 4.40
CA GLU A 155 10.42 -13.54 5.50
C GLU A 155 9.17 -12.67 5.72
N ALA A 156 8.49 -12.23 4.65
CA ALA A 156 7.24 -11.49 4.75
C ALA A 156 6.13 -12.33 5.41
N LEU A 157 6.05 -13.63 5.10
CA LEU A 157 5.07 -14.53 5.71
C LEU A 157 5.31 -14.76 7.21
N LEU A 158 6.58 -14.85 7.62
CA LEU A 158 6.96 -15.03 9.01
C LEU A 158 6.76 -13.75 9.84
N SER A 159 6.92 -12.58 9.22
CA SER A 159 6.82 -11.27 9.87
C SER A 159 5.42 -10.65 9.84
N ALA A 160 4.47 -11.26 9.13
CA ALA A 160 3.11 -10.76 8.98
C ALA A 160 2.38 -10.67 10.33
N LYS A 161 1.98 -9.45 10.71
CA LYS A 161 1.32 -9.16 12.00
C LYS A 161 -0.15 -9.58 12.06
N THR A 162 -0.78 -9.80 10.90
CA THR A 162 -2.20 -10.17 10.80
C THR A 162 -2.41 -11.21 9.71
N ASN A 163 -3.50 -11.98 9.83
CA ASN A 163 -3.89 -12.94 8.81
C ASN A 163 -4.11 -12.28 7.45
N SER A 164 -4.71 -11.08 7.40
CA SER A 164 -4.92 -10.35 6.15
C SER A 164 -3.60 -10.01 5.45
N LEU A 165 -2.58 -9.57 6.19
CA LEU A 165 -1.25 -9.27 5.63
C LEU A 165 -0.54 -10.55 5.15
N LYS A 166 -0.68 -11.64 5.91
CA LYS A 166 -0.14 -12.95 5.53
C LYS A 166 -0.79 -13.46 4.24
N LEU A 167 -2.13 -13.42 4.16
CA LEU A 167 -2.91 -13.78 2.98
C LEU A 167 -2.53 -12.94 1.76
N PHE A 168 -2.37 -11.63 1.95
CA PHE A 168 -1.97 -10.73 0.88
C PHE A 168 -0.58 -11.07 0.34
N SER A 169 0.37 -11.34 1.25
CA SER A 169 1.71 -11.83 0.88
C SER A 169 1.67 -13.17 0.16
N ILE A 170 0.82 -14.12 0.59
CA ILE A 170 0.64 -15.42 -0.07
C ILE A 170 0.12 -15.23 -1.49
N LYS A 171 -0.88 -14.37 -1.72
CA LYS A 171 -1.45 -14.09 -3.06
C LYS A 171 -0.32 -13.76 -4.05
N HIS A 172 0.56 -12.84 -3.68
CA HIS A 172 1.65 -12.39 -4.56
C HIS A 172 2.81 -13.39 -4.64
N TYR A 173 3.11 -14.11 -3.56
CA TYR A 173 4.12 -15.16 -3.59
C TYR A 173 3.70 -16.33 -4.48
N VAL A 174 2.43 -16.77 -4.40
CA VAL A 174 1.87 -17.78 -5.30
C VAL A 174 1.97 -17.31 -6.75
N THR A 175 1.63 -16.05 -7.04
CA THR A 175 1.76 -15.50 -8.39
C THR A 175 3.20 -15.59 -8.89
N PHE A 176 4.18 -15.18 -8.08
CA PHE A 176 5.60 -15.33 -8.40
C PHE A 176 5.99 -16.80 -8.69
N LEU A 177 5.52 -17.75 -7.88
CA LEU A 177 5.81 -19.17 -8.09
C LEU A 177 5.24 -19.68 -9.42
N LEU A 178 3.99 -19.30 -9.72
CA LEU A 178 3.32 -19.66 -10.98
C LEU A 178 4.04 -19.07 -12.20
N ASP A 179 4.41 -17.79 -12.16
CA ASP A 179 5.16 -17.11 -13.23
C ASP A 179 6.52 -17.77 -13.49
N ASN A 180 7.06 -18.47 -12.49
CA ASN A 180 8.32 -19.20 -12.56
C ASN A 180 8.15 -20.72 -12.74
N SER A 181 6.93 -21.19 -13.05
CA SER A 181 6.61 -22.61 -13.26
C SER A 181 6.86 -23.53 -12.05
N LEU A 182 6.87 -22.96 -10.84
CA LEU A 182 7.02 -23.67 -9.57
C LEU A 182 5.65 -24.10 -9.01
N PHE A 183 4.93 -24.92 -9.79
CA PHE A 183 3.52 -25.25 -9.53
C PHE A 183 3.32 -26.05 -8.24
N THR A 184 4.22 -26.98 -7.94
CA THR A 184 4.13 -27.80 -6.72
C THR A 184 4.28 -26.96 -5.47
N GLU A 185 5.24 -26.03 -5.45
CA GLU A 185 5.42 -25.09 -4.35
C GLU A 185 4.23 -24.15 -4.20
N ALA A 186 3.67 -23.66 -5.32
CA ALA A 186 2.47 -22.84 -5.31
C ALA A 186 1.28 -23.57 -4.68
N GLU A 187 1.08 -24.85 -5.01
CA GLU A 187 0.01 -25.68 -4.43
C GLU A 187 0.23 -25.88 -2.93
N VAL A 188 1.44 -26.25 -2.51
CA VAL A 188 1.78 -26.44 -1.08
C VAL A 188 1.51 -25.15 -0.31
N LEU A 189 1.90 -24.00 -0.85
CA LEU A 189 1.67 -22.72 -0.21
C LEU A 189 0.17 -22.39 -0.09
N LEU A 190 -0.62 -22.61 -1.14
CA LEU A 190 -2.08 -22.40 -1.10
C LEU A 190 -2.78 -23.29 -0.07
N ARG A 191 -2.32 -24.54 0.10
CA ARG A 191 -2.88 -25.45 1.11
C ARG A 191 -2.57 -25.03 2.55
N SER A 192 -1.51 -24.25 2.77
CA SER A 192 -1.16 -23.72 4.10
C SER A 192 -2.13 -22.66 4.64
N VAL A 193 -3.09 -22.25 3.81
CA VAL A 193 -4.07 -21.17 4.09
C VAL A 193 -5.39 -21.71 4.63
N GLN A 194 -5.62 -23.03 4.52
CA GLN A 194 -6.85 -23.70 4.96
C GLN A 194 -6.99 -23.76 6.48
#